data_AF-A0AAU4NPD0-F1
#
_entry.id   AF-A0AAU4NPD0-F1
#
_cell.length_a   1.000
_cell.length_b   1.000
_cell.length_c   1.000
_cell.angle_alpha   90.00
_cell.angle_beta   90.00
_cell.angle_gamma   90.00
#
_symmetry.space_group_name_H-M   'P 1'
#
loop_
_entity.id
_entity.type
_entity.pdbx_description
1 polymer ?
#
loop_
_entity_poly.entity_id
_entity_poly.type
_entity_poly.pdbx_seq_one_letter_code
_entity_poly.pdbx_strand_id
1 'polypeptide(L)'
;MTAPRPVAWFQICARCTRRIDVGPSPRQWCPVCHGVLLSPVPVGQSTAPVGQLPMAVRRNFRWVASAPGSAPRRRVRRVPTPTPRYDVMPTWGLPIAPRPHPSAPESATDRLARRSTSLLTATVALFVAAAVAELARYVVLLVSRDRLMPAAVLALSDAAVWCLSFLSLGVGLVAAVATVARVVRLRRSAYARHGLTDPRRTRTLYLGSLLPIVTLLLPGVFLTELARTSEHRLRLERLVPWWWAAWVGNWLLIAATVAWRTVDGIQAQANGVVLTAITDLVAAGVAALTLTVIRRADGRTVRGDTRTLTRWTVLPTTPVSDTTPAPEDTAPDQLADVR
;
A
#
# COMPACT_ATOMS: atom_id res chain seq x y z
N MET A 1 -65.03 6.52 11.77
CA MET A 1 -63.74 5.86 11.47
C MET A 1 -63.18 6.45 10.19
N THR A 2 -62.23 7.37 10.29
CA THR A 2 -61.61 8.06 9.15
C THR A 2 -60.54 7.16 8.52
N ALA A 3 -60.67 6.86 7.23
CA ALA A 3 -59.70 6.05 6.49
C ALA A 3 -58.30 6.70 6.48
N PRO A 4 -57.20 5.93 6.59
CA PRO A 4 -55.86 6.48 6.49
C PRO A 4 -55.61 7.04 5.09
N ARG A 5 -55.21 8.32 5.01
CA ARG A 5 -54.85 8.98 3.74
C ARG A 5 -53.62 8.31 3.12
N PRO A 6 -53.58 8.10 1.79
CA PRO A 6 -52.41 7.53 1.12
C PRO A 6 -51.20 8.46 1.29
N VAL A 7 -50.11 7.92 1.83
CA VAL A 7 -48.83 8.65 1.92
C VAL A 7 -48.21 8.67 0.52
N ALA A 8 -48.28 9.81 -0.15
CA ALA A 8 -47.58 10.01 -1.42
C ALA A 8 -46.09 10.26 -1.16
N TRP A 9 -45.21 9.84 -2.08
CA TRP A 9 -43.76 10.04 -1.97
C TRP A 9 -43.22 10.73 -3.23
N PHE A 10 -42.09 11.41 -3.13
CA PHE A 10 -41.39 11.96 -4.29
C PHE A 10 -39.88 11.81 -4.18
N GLN A 11 -39.19 11.72 -5.31
CA GLN A 11 -37.74 11.69 -5.42
C GLN A 11 -37.26 12.85 -6.30
N ILE A 12 -36.04 13.31 -6.06
CA ILE A 12 -35.41 14.39 -6.84
C ILE A 12 -34.22 13.81 -7.58
N CYS A 13 -34.08 14.11 -8.87
CA CYS A 13 -32.90 13.70 -9.63
C CYS A 13 -31.67 14.52 -9.22
N ALA A 14 -30.56 13.85 -8.92
CA ALA A 14 -29.30 14.53 -8.58
C ALA A 14 -28.66 15.27 -9.77
N ARG A 15 -29.04 14.92 -11.02
CA ARG A 15 -28.46 15.51 -12.23
C ARG A 15 -29.28 16.68 -12.79
N CYS A 16 -30.58 16.48 -12.98
CA CYS A 16 -31.46 17.48 -13.60
C CYS A 16 -32.43 18.15 -12.62
N THR A 17 -32.31 17.87 -11.31
CA THR A 17 -33.14 18.41 -10.22
C THR A 17 -34.65 18.20 -10.36
N ARG A 18 -35.09 17.41 -11.34
CA ARG A 18 -36.51 17.14 -11.57
C ARG A 18 -37.09 16.32 -10.44
N ARG A 19 -38.21 16.81 -9.89
CA ARG A 19 -39.06 16.06 -8.96
C ARG A 19 -39.86 15.01 -9.72
N ILE A 20 -39.87 13.80 -9.19
CA ILE A 20 -40.60 12.65 -9.71
C ILE A 20 -41.44 12.13 -8.56
N ASP A 21 -42.76 12.13 -8.72
CA ASP A 21 -43.63 11.49 -7.75
C ASP A 21 -43.49 9.98 -7.89
N VAL A 22 -43.11 9.35 -6.79
CA VAL A 22 -42.96 7.90 -6.69
C VAL A 22 -44.06 7.39 -5.78
N GLY A 23 -44.69 6.29 -6.16
CA GLY A 23 -45.64 5.61 -5.29
C GLY A 23 -44.92 4.94 -4.11
N PRO A 24 -45.41 3.80 -3.63
CA PRO A 24 -44.73 3.05 -2.56
C PRO A 24 -43.36 2.47 -3.00
N SER A 25 -43.07 2.44 -4.30
CA SER A 25 -41.84 1.88 -4.88
C SER A 25 -40.88 2.98 -5.38
N PRO A 26 -39.67 3.12 -4.79
CA PRO A 26 -38.68 4.07 -5.28
C PRO A 26 -38.10 3.62 -6.62
N ARG A 27 -37.69 4.59 -7.43
CA ARG A 27 -36.95 4.35 -8.69
C ARG A 27 -35.48 4.68 -8.51
N GLN A 28 -34.62 3.96 -9.24
CA GLN A 28 -33.17 4.18 -9.22
C GLN A 28 -32.73 5.27 -10.20
N TRP A 29 -33.41 5.38 -11.35
CA TRP A 29 -33.00 6.25 -12.47
C TRP A 29 -34.09 7.24 -12.88
N CYS A 30 -33.69 8.47 -13.19
CA CYS A 30 -34.55 9.48 -13.77
C CYS A 30 -34.93 9.10 -15.22
N PRO A 31 -36.23 9.09 -15.59
CA PRO A 31 -36.68 8.73 -16.94
C PRO A 31 -36.35 9.80 -18.00
N VAL A 32 -35.90 10.99 -17.59
CA VAL A 32 -35.59 12.09 -18.51
C VAL A 32 -34.10 12.15 -18.83
N CYS A 33 -33.25 12.19 -17.79
CA CYS A 33 -31.81 12.42 -17.96
C CYS A 33 -30.93 11.22 -17.57
N HIS A 34 -31.54 10.09 -17.20
CA HIS A 34 -30.86 8.88 -16.73
C HIS A 34 -29.89 9.14 -15.55
N GLY A 35 -30.13 10.19 -14.78
CA GLY A 35 -29.37 10.51 -13.57
C GLY A 35 -29.90 9.75 -12.35
N VAL A 36 -29.05 9.58 -11.35
CA VAL A 36 -29.40 8.92 -10.08
C VAL A 36 -30.47 9.72 -9.32
N LEU A 37 -31.48 9.03 -8.79
CA LEU A 37 -32.51 9.62 -7.95
C LEU A 37 -32.09 9.61 -6.47
N LEU A 38 -32.32 10.72 -5.78
CA LEU A 38 -32.13 10.84 -4.33
C LEU A 38 -33.18 10.03 -3.57
N SER A 39 -32.96 9.80 -2.28
CA SER A 39 -33.87 9.05 -1.41
C SER A 39 -35.30 9.62 -1.43
N PRO A 40 -36.33 8.77 -1.42
CA PRO A 40 -37.72 9.22 -1.41
C PRO A 40 -38.06 10.06 -0.18
N VAL A 41 -38.88 11.07 -0.40
CA VAL A 41 -39.38 12.03 0.61
C VAL A 41 -40.90 11.90 0.68
N PRO A 42 -41.49 11.72 1.88
CA PRO A 42 -42.94 11.65 2.03
C PRO A 42 -43.58 13.03 1.86
N VAL A 43 -44.66 13.10 1.07
CA VAL A 43 -45.50 14.28 0.91
C VAL A 43 -46.35 14.44 2.17
N GLY A 44 -46.19 15.57 2.87
CA GLY A 44 -47.00 15.93 4.05
C GLY A 44 -46.37 15.61 5.42
N GLN A 45 -45.19 15.00 5.49
CA GLN A 45 -44.40 14.87 6.74
C GLN A 45 -43.26 15.88 6.81
N SER A 46 -43.53 17.12 6.37
CA SER A 46 -42.66 18.26 6.62
C SER A 46 -42.85 18.69 8.08
N THR A 47 -42.23 17.99 9.04
CA THR A 47 -42.12 18.45 10.44
C THR A 47 -41.05 19.52 10.59
N ALA A 48 -41.03 20.50 9.68
CA ALA A 48 -40.30 21.73 9.88
C ALA A 48 -41.28 22.73 10.53
N PRO A 49 -41.03 23.20 11.77
CA PRO A 49 -41.77 24.33 12.30
C PRO A 49 -41.61 25.52 11.35
N VAL A 50 -42.71 26.23 11.12
CA VAL A 50 -42.76 27.43 10.26
C VAL A 50 -41.75 28.44 10.79
N GLY A 51 -40.71 28.76 9.99
CA GLY A 51 -39.72 29.79 10.32
C GLY A 51 -38.24 29.44 10.10
N GLN A 52 -37.90 28.22 9.70
CA GLN A 52 -36.49 27.83 9.50
C GLN A 52 -36.17 27.51 8.04
N LEU A 53 -35.14 28.18 7.50
CA LEU A 53 -34.68 28.13 6.11
C LEU A 53 -34.63 26.70 5.52
N PRO A 54 -35.04 26.48 4.26
CA PRO A 54 -35.17 25.16 3.65
C PRO A 54 -33.82 24.68 3.10
N MET A 55 -32.82 24.45 3.96
CA MET A 55 -31.52 23.91 3.53
C MET A 55 -31.00 22.77 4.39
N ALA A 56 -31.88 22.10 5.14
CA ALA A 56 -31.56 20.82 5.75
C ALA A 56 -32.47 19.74 5.16
N VAL A 57 -32.10 19.24 3.98
CA VAL A 57 -32.50 17.90 3.56
C VAL A 57 -31.95 16.97 4.63
N ARG A 58 -32.76 16.66 5.66
CA ARG A 58 -32.42 15.61 6.61
C ARG A 58 -32.18 14.37 5.77
N ARG A 59 -30.99 13.80 5.88
CA ARG A 59 -30.62 12.59 5.14
C ARG A 59 -31.61 11.50 5.58
N ASN A 60 -32.54 11.12 4.70
CA ASN A 60 -33.63 10.17 4.99
C ASN A 60 -33.14 8.72 5.17
N PHE A 61 -31.84 8.52 5.47
CA PHE A 61 -31.25 7.22 5.71
C PHE A 61 -30.58 7.22 7.08
N ARG A 62 -30.97 6.27 7.92
CA ARG A 62 -30.29 5.94 9.17
C ARG A 62 -29.34 4.79 8.86
N TRP A 63 -28.05 5.01 9.03
CA TRP A 63 -27.09 3.92 9.01
C TRP A 63 -27.40 2.98 10.17
N VAL A 64 -27.72 1.72 9.84
CA VAL A 64 -27.88 0.65 10.81
C VAL A 64 -26.86 -0.42 10.46
N ALA A 65 -25.97 -0.71 11.40
CA ALA A 65 -25.05 -1.83 11.26
C ALA A 65 -25.84 -3.13 11.48
N SER A 66 -26.21 -3.80 10.39
CA SER A 66 -26.80 -5.14 10.44
C SER A 66 -25.72 -6.19 10.20
N ALA A 67 -25.62 -7.19 11.09
CA ALA A 67 -24.77 -8.36 10.86
C ALA A 67 -25.15 -9.03 9.51
N PRO A 68 -24.17 -9.43 8.69
CA PRO A 68 -24.43 -10.05 7.39
C PRO A 68 -25.26 -11.32 7.60
N GLY A 69 -26.51 -11.32 7.11
CA GLY A 69 -27.43 -12.47 7.20
C GLY A 69 -28.71 -12.26 8.02
N SER A 70 -28.94 -11.07 8.59
CA SER A 70 -30.14 -10.74 9.38
C SER A 70 -31.39 -10.38 8.56
N ALA A 71 -31.47 -10.79 7.29
CA ALA A 71 -32.76 -10.78 6.60
C ALA A 71 -33.73 -11.71 7.35
N PRO A 72 -34.99 -11.33 7.59
CA PRO A 72 -35.99 -12.25 8.11
C PRO A 72 -36.11 -13.40 7.12
N ARG A 73 -35.45 -14.51 7.42
CA ARG A 73 -35.52 -15.72 6.61
C ARG A 73 -36.97 -16.17 6.65
N ARG A 74 -37.72 -15.94 5.58
CA ARG A 74 -38.94 -16.70 5.31
C ARG A 74 -38.51 -18.15 5.42
N ARG A 75 -39.01 -18.89 6.42
CA ARG A 75 -38.71 -20.32 6.57
C ARG A 75 -39.36 -21.02 5.37
N VAL A 76 -38.65 -21.05 4.26
CA VAL A 76 -38.97 -21.97 3.17
C VAL A 76 -38.69 -23.34 3.76
N ARG A 77 -39.75 -24.07 4.07
CA ARG A 77 -39.67 -25.49 4.43
C ARG A 77 -39.18 -26.22 3.19
N ARG A 78 -37.86 -26.28 3.02
CA ARG A 78 -37.23 -27.07 1.97
C ARG A 78 -37.51 -28.54 2.30
N VAL A 79 -38.20 -29.23 1.41
CA VAL A 79 -38.26 -30.70 1.45
C VAL A 79 -36.81 -31.18 1.38
N PRO A 80 -36.33 -32.03 2.29
CA PRO A 80 -34.97 -32.55 2.22
C PRO A 80 -34.82 -33.27 0.88
N THR A 81 -34.01 -32.70 -0.02
CA THR A 81 -33.54 -33.46 -1.18
C THR A 81 -32.61 -34.56 -0.68
N PRO A 82 -32.60 -35.75 -1.31
CA PRO A 82 -31.65 -36.80 -0.96
C PRO A 82 -30.24 -36.24 -0.96
N THR A 83 -29.44 -36.60 0.06
CA THR A 83 -28.03 -36.24 0.08
C THR A 83 -27.39 -36.76 -1.22
N PRO A 84 -26.75 -35.91 -2.04
CA PRO A 84 -26.12 -36.36 -3.26
C PRO A 84 -25.12 -37.47 -2.93
N ARG A 85 -25.34 -38.64 -3.52
CA ARG A 85 -24.41 -39.77 -3.43
C ARG A 85 -23.43 -39.60 -4.57
N TYR A 86 -22.15 -39.63 -4.22
CA TYR A 86 -21.06 -39.66 -5.17
C TYR A 86 -20.44 -41.04 -5.09
N ASP A 87 -20.21 -41.65 -6.25
CA ASP A 87 -19.57 -42.99 -6.33
C ASP A 87 -18.09 -42.94 -5.93
N VAL A 88 -17.53 -41.74 -5.90
CA VAL A 88 -16.15 -41.44 -5.52
C VAL A 88 -16.11 -40.29 -4.51
N MET A 89 -15.15 -40.36 -3.58
CA MET A 89 -14.92 -39.30 -2.60
C MET A 89 -14.66 -37.96 -3.32
N PRO A 90 -15.52 -36.93 -3.17
CA PRO A 90 -15.32 -35.65 -3.84
C PRO A 90 -14.06 -34.96 -3.30
N THR A 91 -13.18 -34.54 -4.20
CA THR A 91 -11.93 -33.83 -3.88
C THR A 91 -12.10 -32.32 -3.78
N TRP A 92 -13.28 -31.79 -4.08
CA TRP A 92 -13.61 -30.39 -3.92
C TRP A 92 -14.24 -30.16 -2.54
N GLY A 93 -13.41 -29.77 -1.58
CA GLY A 93 -13.87 -29.29 -0.27
C GLY A 93 -13.81 -27.77 -0.21
N LEU A 94 -14.61 -27.16 0.67
CA LEU A 94 -14.32 -25.80 1.12
C LEU A 94 -12.90 -25.83 1.72
N PRO A 95 -11.94 -25.00 1.26
CA PRO A 95 -10.61 -24.99 1.86
C PRO A 95 -10.78 -24.67 3.34
N ILE A 96 -10.55 -25.66 4.20
CA ILE A 96 -10.54 -25.45 5.64
C ILE A 96 -9.25 -24.70 5.91
N ALA A 97 -9.31 -23.37 5.88
CA ALA A 97 -8.23 -22.57 6.40
C ALA A 97 -8.05 -22.96 7.87
N PRO A 98 -6.84 -23.36 8.30
CA PRO A 98 -6.57 -23.62 9.71
C PRO A 98 -7.08 -22.44 10.54
N ARG A 99 -7.81 -22.72 11.63
CA ARG A 99 -8.24 -21.66 12.55
C ARG A 99 -6.99 -20.87 12.95
N PRO A 100 -6.98 -19.53 12.79
CA PRO A 100 -5.85 -18.72 13.20
C PRO A 100 -5.53 -19.06 14.66
N HIS A 101 -4.33 -19.57 14.93
CA HIS A 101 -3.89 -19.72 16.31
C HIS A 101 -3.86 -18.33 16.94
N PRO A 102 -4.29 -18.19 18.21
CA PRO A 102 -4.21 -16.91 18.91
C PRO A 102 -2.76 -16.42 18.81
N SER A 103 -2.57 -15.30 18.11
CA SER A 103 -1.26 -14.73 17.89
C SER A 103 -0.66 -14.38 19.25
N ALA A 104 0.57 -14.84 19.50
CA ALA A 104 1.31 -14.48 20.70
C ALA A 104 1.33 -12.96 20.89
N PRO A 105 1.34 -12.47 22.15
CA PRO A 105 1.37 -11.04 22.44
C PRO A 105 2.55 -10.40 21.73
N GLU A 106 2.25 -9.26 21.11
CA GLU A 106 3.18 -8.62 20.21
C GLU A 106 4.33 -7.94 20.95
N SER A 107 5.57 -8.30 20.59
CA SER A 107 6.74 -7.73 21.23
C SER A 107 6.99 -6.28 20.79
N ALA A 108 7.76 -5.53 21.59
CA ALA A 108 8.17 -4.17 21.22
C ALA A 108 8.97 -4.14 19.90
N THR A 109 9.78 -5.18 19.64
CA THR A 109 10.54 -5.30 18.39
C THR A 109 9.64 -5.57 17.18
N ASP A 110 8.52 -6.28 17.36
CA ASP A 110 7.51 -6.47 16.30
C ASP A 110 6.80 -5.16 15.94
N ARG A 111 6.47 -4.34 16.95
CA ARG A 111 5.92 -2.99 16.75
C ARG A 111 6.88 -2.11 15.96
N LEU A 112 8.14 -2.10 16.37
CA LEU A 112 9.18 -1.34 15.70
C LEU A 112 9.40 -1.82 14.25
N ALA A 113 9.47 -3.14 14.04
CA ALA A 113 9.61 -3.73 12.72
C ALA A 113 8.47 -3.34 11.76
N ARG A 114 7.23 -3.23 12.24
CA ARG A 114 6.10 -2.76 11.41
C ARG A 114 6.21 -1.29 11.02
N ARG A 115 6.77 -0.46 11.90
CA ARG A 115 6.98 0.97 11.62
C ARG A 115 8.19 1.23 10.72
N SER A 116 9.02 0.23 10.43
CA SER A 116 10.27 0.38 9.65
C SER A 116 10.09 1.13 8.33
N THR A 117 9.05 0.80 7.54
CA THR A 117 8.77 1.48 6.27
C THR A 117 8.41 2.95 6.47
N SER A 118 7.58 3.28 7.48
CA SER A 118 7.21 4.66 7.82
C SER A 118 8.37 5.46 8.38
N LEU A 119 9.21 4.83 9.20
CA LEU A 119 10.41 5.44 9.76
C LEU A 119 11.43 5.72 8.67
N LEU A 120 11.69 4.77 7.76
CA LEU A 120 12.57 5.00 6.61
C LEU A 120 12.04 6.11 5.68
N THR A 121 10.73 6.18 5.42
CA THR A 121 10.17 7.30 4.65
C THR A 121 10.36 8.65 5.34
N ALA A 122 10.22 8.69 6.68
CA ALA A 122 10.48 9.90 7.45
C ALA A 122 11.97 10.26 7.42
N THR A 123 12.87 9.28 7.56
CA THR A 123 14.32 9.47 7.44
C THR A 123 14.71 10.06 6.08
N VAL A 124 14.16 9.53 4.97
CA VAL A 124 14.38 10.08 3.63
C VAL A 124 13.94 11.54 3.57
N ALA A 125 12.73 11.85 4.03
CA ALA A 125 12.21 13.21 4.01
C ALA A 125 13.05 14.18 4.85
N LEU A 126 13.51 13.74 6.02
CA LEU A 126 14.34 14.54 6.92
C LEU A 126 15.73 14.81 6.35
N PHE A 127 16.39 13.83 5.73
CA PHE A 127 17.68 14.06 5.07
C PHE A 127 17.56 14.95 3.84
N VAL A 128 16.49 14.80 3.04
CA VAL A 128 16.22 15.74 1.94
C VAL A 128 16.01 17.15 2.47
N ALA A 129 15.22 17.29 3.55
CA ALA A 129 14.99 18.60 4.16
C ALA A 129 16.29 19.19 4.74
N ALA A 130 17.16 18.37 5.34
CA ALA A 130 18.46 18.79 5.87
C ALA A 130 19.36 19.31 4.74
N ALA A 131 19.45 18.58 3.61
CA ALA A 131 20.16 19.04 2.43
C ALA A 131 19.62 20.37 1.89
N VAL A 132 18.28 20.54 1.85
CA VAL A 132 17.66 21.81 1.45
C VAL A 132 18.01 22.94 2.43
N ALA A 133 18.04 22.68 3.73
CA ALA A 133 18.45 23.65 4.74
C ALA A 133 19.93 24.06 4.56
N GLU A 134 20.81 23.11 4.26
CA GLU A 134 22.22 23.40 3.96
C GLU A 134 22.40 24.21 2.67
N LEU A 135 21.64 23.90 1.62
CA LEU A 135 21.64 24.70 0.39
C LEU A 135 21.08 26.10 0.63
N ALA A 136 20.03 26.24 1.45
CA ALA A 136 19.50 27.54 1.85
C ALA A 136 20.56 28.34 2.63
N ARG A 137 21.28 27.70 3.56
CA ARG A 137 22.41 28.30 4.27
C ARG A 137 23.50 28.76 3.31
N TYR A 138 23.84 27.94 2.31
CA TYR A 138 24.80 28.34 1.27
C TYR A 138 24.34 29.59 0.51
N VAL A 139 23.07 29.67 0.13
CA VAL A 139 22.50 30.87 -0.52
C VAL A 139 22.55 32.09 0.40
N VAL A 140 22.22 31.95 1.68
CA VAL A 140 22.32 33.04 2.66
C VAL A 140 23.76 33.57 2.74
N LEU A 141 24.75 32.67 2.81
CA LEU A 141 26.17 33.05 2.82
C LEU A 141 26.59 33.75 1.53
N LEU A 142 26.10 33.29 0.37
CA LEU A 142 26.40 33.90 -0.92
C LEU A 142 25.84 35.32 -1.01
N VAL A 143 24.60 35.55 -0.59
CA VAL A 143 23.98 36.89 -0.62
C VAL A 143 24.58 37.80 0.47
N SER A 144 24.92 37.24 1.63
CA SER A 144 25.57 37.96 2.73
C SER A 144 26.95 38.52 2.34
N ARG A 145 27.54 38.06 1.23
CA ARG A 145 28.79 38.60 0.69
C ARG A 145 28.63 40.07 0.25
N ASP A 146 27.48 40.41 -0.34
CA ASP A 146 27.25 41.72 -0.97
C ASP A 146 26.25 42.58 -0.19
N ARG A 147 25.59 42.03 0.84
CA ARG A 147 24.58 42.73 1.66
C ARG A 147 24.69 42.34 3.13
N LEU A 148 24.50 43.30 4.03
CA LEU A 148 24.33 43.00 5.45
C LEU A 148 23.00 42.27 5.66
N MET A 149 23.06 41.03 6.13
CA MET A 149 21.87 40.24 6.45
C MET A 149 21.39 40.51 7.87
N PRO A 150 20.07 40.57 8.11
CA PRO A 150 19.52 40.66 9.46
C PRO A 150 19.95 39.44 10.29
N ALA A 151 20.42 39.67 11.53
CA ALA A 151 20.87 38.61 12.43
C ALA A 151 19.82 37.51 12.65
N ALA A 152 18.53 37.87 12.61
CA ALA A 152 17.42 36.91 12.73
C ALA A 152 17.39 35.87 11.59
N VAL A 153 17.75 36.26 10.36
CA VAL A 153 17.79 35.34 9.21
C VAL A 153 18.92 34.32 9.37
N LEU A 154 20.09 34.79 9.83
CA LEU A 154 21.24 33.92 10.08
C LEU A 154 20.94 32.92 11.22
N ALA A 155 20.36 33.41 12.32
CA ALA A 155 19.96 32.57 13.45
C ALA A 155 18.91 31.52 13.05
N LEU A 156 17.93 31.88 12.21
CA LEU A 156 16.93 30.94 11.72
C LEU A 156 17.54 29.87 10.81
N SER A 157 18.48 30.26 9.94
CA SER A 157 19.22 29.32 9.08
C SER A 157 20.03 28.32 9.90
N ASP A 158 20.76 28.80 10.90
CA ASP A 158 21.55 27.93 11.78
C ASP A 158 20.65 26.99 12.58
N ALA A 159 19.56 27.52 13.17
CA ALA A 159 18.60 26.70 13.89
C ALA A 159 17.97 25.62 13.00
N ALA A 160 17.61 25.95 11.76
CA ALA A 160 17.06 24.99 10.81
C ALA A 160 18.05 23.86 10.51
N VAL A 161 19.31 24.20 10.18
CA VAL A 161 20.35 23.18 9.92
C VAL A 161 20.54 22.28 11.14
N TRP A 162 20.75 22.86 12.32
CA TRP A 162 20.96 22.09 13.55
C TRP A 162 19.76 21.18 13.86
N CYS A 163 18.55 21.72 13.89
CA CYS A 163 17.36 20.94 14.19
C CYS A 163 17.16 19.80 13.19
N LEU A 164 17.32 20.05 11.89
CA LEU A 164 17.11 19.02 10.88
C LEU A 164 18.21 17.96 10.91
N SER A 165 19.48 18.33 11.12
CA SER A 165 20.58 17.37 11.24
C SER A 165 20.42 16.46 12.47
N PHE A 166 20.07 17.00 13.63
CA PHE A 166 19.85 16.17 14.83
C PHE A 166 18.61 15.29 14.70
N LEU A 167 17.52 15.85 14.16
CA LEU A 167 16.27 15.10 13.96
C LEU A 167 16.44 13.99 12.91
N SER A 168 17.10 14.26 11.79
CA SER A 168 17.38 13.27 10.75
C SER A 168 18.25 12.14 11.28
N LEU A 169 19.30 12.46 12.06
CA LEU A 169 20.17 11.47 12.68
C LEU A 169 19.43 10.60 13.70
N GLY A 170 18.65 11.21 14.59
CA GLY A 170 17.88 10.50 15.62
C GLY A 170 16.83 9.58 15.02
N VAL A 171 16.02 10.09 14.07
CA VAL A 171 15.02 9.27 13.37
C VAL A 171 15.69 8.21 12.51
N GLY A 172 16.81 8.51 11.86
CA GLY A 172 17.62 7.57 11.10
C GLY A 172 18.13 6.40 11.94
N LEU A 173 18.60 6.65 13.17
CA LEU A 173 19.02 5.60 14.08
C LEU A 173 17.85 4.68 14.48
N VAL A 174 16.71 5.26 14.83
CA VAL A 174 15.49 4.49 15.15
C VAL A 174 15.03 3.68 13.93
N ALA A 175 15.09 4.26 12.73
CA ALA A 175 14.79 3.58 11.47
C ALA A 175 15.76 2.42 11.19
N ALA A 176 17.05 2.57 11.51
CA ALA A 176 18.04 1.51 11.37
C ALA A 176 17.71 0.32 12.28
N VAL A 177 17.44 0.56 13.57
CA VAL A 177 17.03 -0.49 14.51
C VAL A 177 15.72 -1.16 14.04
N ALA A 178 14.76 -0.37 13.57
CA ALA A 178 13.51 -0.89 13.01
C ALA A 178 13.71 -1.75 11.78
N THR A 179 14.65 -1.37 10.91
CA THR A 179 15.00 -2.10 9.70
C THR A 179 15.64 -3.44 10.05
N VAL A 180 16.55 -3.48 11.01
CA VAL A 180 17.13 -4.73 11.51
C VAL A 180 16.06 -5.63 12.11
N ALA A 181 15.17 -5.08 12.95
CA ALA A 181 14.03 -5.83 13.49
C ALA A 181 13.13 -6.41 12.38
N ARG A 182 12.91 -5.65 11.29
CA ARG A 182 12.18 -6.11 10.11
C ARG A 182 12.90 -7.24 9.38
N VAL A 183 14.21 -7.12 9.15
CA VAL A 183 15.05 -8.15 8.52
C VAL A 183 15.04 -9.44 9.33
N VAL A 184 15.18 -9.36 10.65
CA VAL A 184 15.09 -10.54 11.55
C VAL A 184 13.76 -11.27 11.34
N ARG A 185 12.64 -10.55 11.29
CA ARG A 185 11.32 -11.16 11.05
C ARG A 185 11.22 -11.78 9.66
N LEU A 186 11.72 -11.08 8.64
CA LEU A 186 11.71 -11.58 7.26
C LEU A 186 12.51 -12.86 7.12
N ARG A 187 13.72 -12.90 7.71
CA ARG A 187 14.55 -14.10 7.74
C ARG A 187 13.84 -15.25 8.44
N ARG A 188 13.34 -15.05 9.66
CA ARG A 188 12.57 -16.09 10.39
C ARG A 188 11.42 -16.66 9.55
N SER A 189 10.66 -15.80 8.87
CA SER A 189 9.57 -16.24 7.99
C SER A 189 10.05 -16.99 6.73
N ALA A 190 11.18 -16.58 6.15
CA ALA A 190 11.75 -17.23 4.97
C ALA A 190 12.29 -18.63 5.31
N TYR A 191 13.02 -18.77 6.42
CA TYR A 191 13.53 -20.06 6.88
C TYR A 191 12.40 -21.00 7.32
N ALA A 192 11.39 -20.49 8.04
CA ALA A 192 10.26 -21.30 8.49
C ALA A 192 9.45 -21.90 7.32
N ARG A 193 9.33 -21.20 6.19
CA ARG A 193 8.69 -21.73 4.98
C ARG A 193 9.41 -22.96 4.41
N HIS A 194 10.72 -23.06 4.62
CA HIS A 194 11.53 -24.21 4.22
C HIS A 194 11.70 -25.25 5.34
N GLY A 195 10.96 -25.13 6.45
CA GLY A 195 11.08 -26.02 7.60
C GLY A 195 12.38 -25.87 8.39
N LEU A 196 13.12 -24.78 8.18
CA LEU A 196 14.42 -24.51 8.80
C LEU A 196 14.30 -23.40 9.86
N THR A 197 15.23 -23.40 10.81
CA THR A 197 15.45 -22.28 11.74
C THR A 197 16.56 -21.37 11.22
N ASP A 198 16.49 -20.06 11.50
CA ASP A 198 17.56 -19.13 11.08
C ASP A 198 18.87 -19.51 11.80
N PRO A 199 19.95 -19.81 11.07
CA PRO A 199 21.22 -20.21 11.69
C PRO A 199 21.87 -19.07 12.49
N ARG A 200 21.49 -17.80 12.22
CA ARG A 200 22.06 -16.64 12.91
C ARG A 200 21.27 -16.30 14.17
N ARG A 201 21.99 -16.15 15.28
CA ARG A 201 21.40 -15.61 16.52
C ARG A 201 20.93 -14.18 16.29
N THR A 202 19.79 -13.81 16.86
CA THR A 202 19.22 -12.46 16.72
C THR A 202 20.18 -11.35 17.19
N ARG A 203 20.95 -11.60 18.27
CA ARG A 203 21.99 -10.65 18.74
C ARG A 203 23.05 -10.38 17.69
N THR A 204 23.50 -11.40 16.95
CA THR A 204 24.48 -11.25 15.88
C THR A 204 23.95 -10.37 14.75
N LEU A 205 22.65 -10.47 14.43
CA LEU A 205 22.02 -9.62 13.42
C LEU A 205 21.99 -8.14 13.86
N TYR A 206 21.69 -7.87 15.12
CA TYR A 206 21.73 -6.49 15.67
C TYR A 206 23.15 -5.94 15.77
N LEU A 207 24.07 -6.67 16.40
CA LEU A 207 25.46 -6.22 16.56
C LEU A 207 26.14 -6.04 15.19
N GLY A 208 25.93 -6.99 14.27
CA GLY A 208 26.50 -6.91 12.94
C GLY A 208 25.96 -5.77 12.08
N SER A 209 24.77 -5.24 12.39
CA SER A 209 24.12 -4.20 11.59
C SER A 209 24.09 -2.81 12.24
N LEU A 210 24.46 -2.70 13.52
CA LEU A 210 24.41 -1.43 14.26
C LEU A 210 25.77 -1.01 14.80
N LEU A 211 26.71 -1.96 14.98
CA LEU A 211 28.04 -1.61 15.45
C LEU A 211 28.83 -0.93 14.32
N PRO A 212 29.42 0.26 14.56
CA PRO A 212 30.27 0.94 13.58
C PRO A 212 31.37 0.01 13.06
N ILE A 213 31.84 0.26 11.83
CA ILE A 213 32.83 -0.56 11.10
C ILE A 213 32.28 -1.94 10.69
N VAL A 214 31.77 -2.74 11.63
CA VAL A 214 31.15 -4.04 11.35
C VAL A 214 29.94 -3.89 10.43
N THR A 215 29.18 -2.79 10.62
CA THR A 215 28.04 -2.45 9.78
C THR A 215 28.37 -2.16 8.31
N LEU A 216 29.64 -2.00 7.91
CA LEU A 216 29.99 -1.88 6.48
C LEU A 216 29.86 -3.22 5.76
N LEU A 217 30.16 -4.33 6.43
CA LEU A 217 30.31 -5.64 5.80
C LEU A 217 29.09 -6.55 6.03
N LEU A 218 28.67 -6.71 7.29
CA LEU A 218 27.72 -7.74 7.68
C LEU A 218 26.29 -7.54 7.13
N PRO A 219 25.73 -6.32 7.03
CA PRO A 219 24.40 -6.12 6.46
C PRO A 219 24.27 -6.64 5.03
N GLY A 220 25.30 -6.46 4.20
CA GLY A 220 25.34 -6.99 2.84
C GLY A 220 25.25 -8.52 2.82
N VAL A 221 26.00 -9.19 3.70
CA VAL A 221 25.94 -10.65 3.87
C VAL A 221 24.56 -11.09 4.33
N PHE A 222 23.97 -10.43 5.33
CA PHE A 222 22.65 -10.79 5.85
C PHE A 222 21.53 -10.63 4.84
N LEU A 223 21.59 -9.60 3.98
CA LEU A 223 20.65 -9.40 2.89
C LEU A 223 20.84 -10.40 1.76
N THR A 224 22.08 -10.83 1.50
CA THR A 224 22.37 -11.86 0.49
C THR A 224 21.87 -13.24 0.94
N GLU A 225 22.06 -13.60 2.21
CA GLU A 225 21.47 -14.81 2.81
C GLU A 225 19.93 -14.77 2.76
N LEU A 226 19.32 -13.61 3.04
CA LEU A 226 17.88 -13.40 2.91
C LEU A 226 17.43 -13.53 1.43
N ALA A 227 18.18 -12.99 0.48
CA ALA A 227 17.86 -13.07 -0.94
C ALA A 227 17.76 -14.53 -1.39
N ARG A 228 18.72 -15.38 -1.01
CA ARG A 228 18.79 -16.80 -1.37
C ARG A 228 17.62 -17.62 -0.83
N THR A 229 17.11 -17.26 0.35
CA THR A 229 16.02 -17.99 1.02
C THR A 229 14.64 -17.43 0.68
N SER A 230 14.57 -16.19 0.19
CA SER A 230 13.32 -15.53 -0.18
C SER A 230 12.74 -16.01 -1.52
N GLU A 231 11.41 -16.05 -1.63
CA GLU A 231 10.69 -16.23 -2.89
C GLU A 231 10.93 -15.10 -3.91
N HIS A 232 11.62 -14.03 -3.51
CA HIS A 232 11.86 -12.84 -4.31
C HIS A 232 13.34 -12.70 -4.70
N ARG A 233 14.06 -13.83 -4.66
CA ARG A 233 15.50 -13.99 -4.91
C ARG A 233 16.04 -13.13 -6.05
N LEU A 234 15.56 -13.33 -7.27
CA LEU A 234 16.07 -12.64 -8.48
C LEU A 234 16.07 -11.11 -8.35
N ARG A 235 15.06 -10.54 -7.67
CA ARG A 235 14.94 -9.09 -7.49
C ARG A 235 15.89 -8.58 -6.41
N LEU A 236 16.07 -9.35 -5.35
CA LEU A 236 16.92 -8.97 -4.23
C LEU A 236 18.40 -9.15 -4.61
N GLU A 237 18.77 -10.22 -5.31
CA GLU A 237 20.13 -10.47 -5.80
C GLU A 237 20.64 -9.37 -6.73
N ARG A 238 19.77 -8.78 -7.56
CA ARG A 238 20.14 -7.63 -8.41
C ARG A 238 20.23 -6.31 -7.64
N LEU A 239 19.47 -6.15 -6.56
CA LEU A 239 19.37 -4.88 -5.82
C LEU A 239 20.42 -4.76 -4.70
N VAL A 240 20.77 -5.87 -4.04
CA VAL A 240 21.68 -5.90 -2.89
C VAL A 240 23.08 -5.35 -3.24
N PRO A 241 23.70 -5.66 -4.39
CA PRO A 241 25.01 -5.09 -4.74
C PRO A 241 24.98 -3.56 -4.88
N TRP A 242 23.95 -3.01 -5.54
CA TRP A 242 23.78 -1.56 -5.66
C TRP A 242 23.51 -0.90 -4.31
N TRP A 243 22.69 -1.53 -3.47
CA TRP A 243 22.46 -1.07 -2.10
C TRP A 243 23.75 -1.06 -1.28
N TRP A 244 24.56 -2.12 -1.39
CA TRP A 244 25.79 -2.23 -0.65
C TRP A 244 26.86 -1.23 -1.12
N ALA A 245 26.99 -1.02 -2.44
CA ALA A 245 27.86 0.02 -3.00
C ALA A 245 27.45 1.43 -2.53
N ALA A 246 26.15 1.75 -2.55
CA ALA A 246 25.64 3.02 -2.05
C ALA A 246 25.90 3.19 -0.55
N TRP A 247 25.73 2.12 0.25
CA TRP A 247 26.01 2.11 1.68
C TRP A 247 27.49 2.41 1.99
N VAL A 248 28.42 1.71 1.32
CA VAL A 248 29.86 1.92 1.49
C VAL A 248 30.26 3.32 1.00
N GLY A 249 29.76 3.74 -0.17
CA GLY A 249 30.00 5.08 -0.69
C GLY A 249 29.53 6.18 0.26
N ASN A 250 28.37 6.02 0.90
CA ASN A 250 27.88 6.94 1.91
C ASN A 250 28.80 7.03 3.13
N TRP A 251 29.32 5.91 3.64
CA TRP A 251 30.30 5.91 4.74
C TRP A 251 31.60 6.62 4.37
N LEU A 252 32.12 6.39 3.16
CA LEU A 252 33.30 7.09 2.64
C LEU A 252 33.04 8.59 2.53
N LEU A 253 31.86 8.98 2.05
CA LEU A 253 31.49 10.38 1.91
C LEU A 253 31.31 11.07 3.27
N ILE A 254 30.74 10.39 4.28
CA ILE A 254 30.69 10.88 5.66
C ILE A 254 32.11 11.08 6.19
N ALA A 255 33.01 10.12 6.00
CA ALA A 255 34.40 10.23 6.43
C ALA A 255 35.12 11.41 5.74
N ALA A 256 34.91 11.58 4.43
CA ALA A 256 35.45 12.70 3.67
C ALA A 256 34.89 14.05 4.18
N THR A 257 33.59 14.11 4.48
CA THR A 257 32.94 15.32 5.03
C THR A 257 33.50 15.68 6.40
N VAL A 258 33.71 14.69 7.27
CA VAL A 258 34.31 14.89 8.59
C VAL A 258 35.76 15.34 8.47
N ALA A 259 36.55 14.70 7.60
CA ALA A 259 37.93 15.08 7.33
C ALA A 259 38.03 16.50 6.75
N TRP A 260 37.08 16.90 5.90
CA TRP A 260 37.05 18.25 5.31
C TRP A 260 36.89 19.35 6.36
N ARG A 261 36.35 19.05 7.54
CA ARG A 261 36.22 20.03 8.63
C ARG A 261 37.56 20.50 9.20
N THR A 262 38.67 19.82 8.90
CA THR A 262 40.01 20.24 9.35
C THR A 262 40.72 21.14 8.33
N VAL A 263 40.10 21.45 7.18
CA VAL A 263 40.70 22.29 6.14
C VAL A 263 40.37 23.75 6.40
N ASP A 264 41.39 24.58 6.53
CA ASP A 264 41.23 26.02 6.77
C ASP A 264 40.99 26.81 5.49
N GLY A 265 40.27 27.93 5.64
CA GLY A 265 40.03 28.91 4.58
C GLY A 265 38.55 29.13 4.26
N ILE A 266 38.22 30.35 3.83
CA ILE A 266 36.84 30.77 3.57
C ILE A 266 36.22 29.95 2.41
N GLN A 267 37.00 29.67 1.36
CA GLN A 267 36.56 28.82 0.25
C GLN A 267 36.39 27.36 0.69
N ALA A 268 37.25 26.85 1.57
CA ALA A 268 37.14 25.51 2.11
C ALA A 268 35.87 25.34 2.96
N GLN A 269 35.51 26.36 3.74
CA GLN A 269 34.27 26.40 4.53
C GLN A 269 33.03 26.39 3.62
N ALA A 270 33.00 27.20 2.56
CA ALA A 270 31.90 27.21 1.59
C ALA A 270 31.74 25.85 0.89
N ASN A 271 32.85 25.24 0.46
CA ASN A 271 32.85 23.89 -0.12
C ASN A 271 32.38 22.84 0.89
N GLY A 272 32.67 23.02 2.18
CA GLY A 272 32.19 22.15 3.26
C GLY A 272 30.67 22.15 3.40
N VAL A 273 30.00 23.29 3.17
CA VAL A 273 28.52 23.37 3.18
C VAL A 273 27.93 22.56 2.04
N VAL A 274 28.46 22.74 0.82
CA VAL A 274 28.02 21.99 -0.36
C VAL A 274 28.27 20.50 -0.18
N LEU A 275 29.45 20.12 0.32
CA LEU A 275 29.80 18.73 0.62
C LEU A 275 28.82 18.12 1.64
N THR A 276 28.45 18.85 2.69
CA THR A 276 27.46 18.40 3.68
C THR A 276 26.10 18.18 3.05
N ALA A 277 25.63 19.10 2.20
CA ALA A 277 24.37 18.95 1.47
C ALA A 277 24.38 17.72 0.55
N ILE A 278 25.49 17.46 -0.15
CA ILE A 278 25.65 16.25 -0.99
C ILE A 278 25.61 14.99 -0.11
N THR A 279 26.27 15.00 1.04
CA THR A 279 26.27 13.89 2.00
C THR A 279 24.86 13.58 2.50
N ASP A 280 24.07 14.60 2.83
CA ASP A 280 22.67 14.44 3.24
C ASP A 280 21.81 13.86 2.10
N LEU A 281 22.01 14.29 0.85
CA LEU A 281 21.30 13.72 -0.30
C LEU A 281 21.67 12.26 -0.56
N VAL A 282 22.95 11.90 -0.42
CA VAL A 282 23.41 10.51 -0.54
C VAL A 282 22.83 9.66 0.60
N ALA A 283 22.79 10.18 1.83
CA ALA A 283 22.15 9.51 2.96
C ALA A 283 20.65 9.28 2.72
N ALA A 284 19.94 10.27 2.16
CA ALA A 284 18.55 10.12 1.73
C ALA A 284 18.39 9.03 0.66
N GLY A 285 19.29 9.00 -0.34
CA GLY A 285 19.32 7.99 -1.39
C GLY A 285 19.52 6.57 -0.83
N VAL A 286 20.45 6.40 0.10
CA VAL A 286 20.69 5.14 0.81
C VAL A 286 19.47 4.72 1.62
N ALA A 287 18.82 5.63 2.34
CA ALA A 287 17.59 5.34 3.08
C ALA A 287 16.44 4.92 2.13
N ALA A 288 16.30 5.57 0.97
CA ALA A 288 15.30 5.22 -0.05
C ALA A 288 15.60 3.86 -0.71
N LEU A 289 16.87 3.54 -0.91
CA LEU A 289 17.29 2.25 -1.44
C LEU A 289 17.05 1.13 -0.41
N THR A 290 17.33 1.40 0.87
CA THR A 290 17.01 0.49 1.99
C THR A 290 15.51 0.23 2.07
N LEU A 291 14.70 1.28 1.97
CA LEU A 291 13.24 1.18 1.89
C LEU A 291 12.79 0.31 0.72
N THR A 292 13.43 0.48 -0.45
CA THR A 292 13.14 -0.34 -1.64
C THR A 292 13.50 -1.80 -1.42
N VAL A 293 14.63 -2.11 -0.80
CA VAL A 293 15.03 -3.49 -0.43
C VAL A 293 13.98 -4.11 0.48
N ILE A 294 13.55 -3.41 1.54
CA ILE A 294 12.53 -3.91 2.47
C ILE A 294 11.18 -4.12 1.76
N ARG A 295 10.73 -3.18 0.93
CA ARG A 295 9.48 -3.33 0.15
C ARG A 295 9.56 -4.51 -0.82
N ARG A 296 10.69 -4.70 -1.49
CA ARG A 296 10.92 -5.83 -2.41
C ARG A 296 10.93 -7.17 -1.68
N ALA A 297 11.54 -7.22 -0.49
CA ALA A 297 11.53 -8.40 0.37
C ALA A 297 10.13 -8.74 0.89
N ASP A 298 9.28 -7.72 1.08
CA ASP A 298 7.86 -7.85 1.43
C ASP A 298 6.94 -8.24 0.25
N GLY A 299 7.47 -8.34 -0.97
CA GLY A 299 6.65 -8.57 -2.16
C GLY A 299 5.84 -7.35 -2.63
N ARG A 300 6.13 -6.16 -2.07
CA ARG A 300 5.51 -4.90 -2.46
C ARG A 300 6.25 -4.25 -3.62
N THR A 301 5.55 -3.40 -4.37
CA THR A 301 6.15 -2.54 -5.39
C THR A 301 7.01 -1.44 -4.74
N VAL A 302 7.78 -0.70 -5.56
CA VAL A 302 8.57 0.45 -5.08
C VAL A 302 7.65 1.51 -4.46
N ARG A 303 6.40 1.65 -4.92
CA ARG A 303 5.39 2.57 -4.35
C ARG A 303 4.74 2.06 -3.06
N GLY A 304 4.89 0.77 -2.74
CA GLY A 304 4.33 0.16 -1.54
C GLY A 304 3.07 -0.66 -1.78
N ASP A 305 2.57 -0.70 -3.02
CA ASP A 305 1.39 -1.46 -3.38
C ASP A 305 1.64 -2.97 -3.26
N THR A 306 0.65 -3.69 -2.73
CA THR A 306 0.62 -5.15 -2.77
C THR A 306 0.54 -5.57 -4.23
N ARG A 307 1.53 -6.33 -4.70
CA ARG A 307 1.51 -6.82 -6.08
C ARG A 307 0.43 -7.88 -6.19
N THR A 308 -0.72 -7.53 -6.76
CA THR A 308 -1.66 -8.49 -7.31
C THR A 308 -0.96 -9.18 -8.48
N LEU A 309 -0.51 -10.41 -8.28
CA LEU A 309 -0.07 -11.24 -9.38
C LEU A 309 -1.32 -11.51 -10.23
N THR A 310 -1.32 -11.02 -11.47
CA THR A 310 -2.32 -11.40 -12.46
C THR A 310 -2.23 -12.91 -12.61
N ARG A 311 -3.20 -13.64 -12.05
CA ARG A 311 -3.29 -15.09 -12.17
C ARG A 311 -3.82 -15.38 -13.57
N TRP A 312 -2.94 -15.69 -14.50
CA TRP A 312 -3.32 -16.21 -15.80
C TRP A 312 -3.88 -17.61 -15.61
N THR A 313 -5.20 -17.74 -15.70
CA THR A 313 -5.86 -19.05 -15.84
C THR A 313 -5.87 -19.39 -17.32
N VAL A 314 -5.23 -20.49 -17.69
CA VAL A 314 -5.33 -21.06 -19.04
C VAL A 314 -6.80 -21.40 -19.26
N LEU A 315 -7.44 -20.77 -20.25
CA LEU A 315 -8.78 -21.14 -20.66
C LEU A 315 -8.69 -22.56 -21.24
N PRO A 316 -9.45 -23.55 -20.74
CA PRO A 316 -9.45 -24.86 -21.35
C PRO A 316 -9.92 -24.72 -22.79
N THR A 317 -9.09 -25.14 -23.74
CA THR A 317 -9.45 -25.23 -25.14
C THR A 317 -10.58 -26.25 -25.24
N THR A 318 -11.82 -25.80 -25.36
CA THR A 318 -12.92 -26.69 -25.73
C THR A 318 -12.62 -27.23 -27.12
N PRO A 319 -12.50 -28.56 -27.32
CA PRO A 319 -12.42 -29.09 -28.67
C PRO A 319 -13.69 -28.67 -29.40
N VAL A 320 -13.54 -27.84 -30.43
CA VAL A 320 -14.61 -27.57 -31.39
C VAL A 320 -14.87 -28.92 -32.05
N SER A 321 -15.96 -29.57 -31.65
CA SER A 321 -16.47 -30.71 -32.40
C SER A 321 -17.04 -30.12 -33.68
N ASP A 322 -16.28 -30.19 -34.77
CA ASP A 322 -16.79 -29.98 -36.11
C ASP A 322 -17.78 -31.11 -36.41
N THR A 323 -19.00 -30.98 -35.90
CA THR A 323 -20.14 -31.72 -36.41
C THR A 323 -20.64 -30.96 -37.63
N THR A 324 -19.87 -31.03 -38.71
CA THR A 324 -20.40 -30.79 -40.05
C THR A 324 -21.30 -31.99 -40.36
N PRO A 325 -22.63 -31.83 -40.48
CA PRO A 325 -23.47 -32.93 -40.91
C PRO A 325 -23.07 -33.30 -42.33
N ALA A 326 -22.72 -34.58 -42.52
CA ALA A 326 -22.43 -35.14 -43.84
C ALA A 326 -23.65 -34.93 -44.76
N PRO A 327 -23.45 -34.60 -46.05
CA PRO A 327 -24.56 -34.46 -46.98
C PRO A 327 -25.28 -35.80 -47.13
N GLU A 328 -26.59 -35.75 -46.94
CA GLU A 328 -27.51 -36.87 -47.05
C GLU A 328 -27.60 -37.31 -48.52
N ASP A 329 -27.03 -38.49 -48.82
CA ASP A 329 -27.12 -39.15 -50.12
C ASP A 329 -28.59 -39.45 -50.43
N THR A 330 -29.22 -38.59 -51.23
CA THR A 330 -30.57 -38.83 -51.77
C THR A 330 -30.44 -39.42 -53.17
N ALA A 331 -30.53 -40.75 -53.25
CA ALA A 331 -30.99 -41.47 -54.42
C ALA A 331 -31.84 -42.65 -53.91
N PRO A 332 -32.85 -43.15 -54.65
CA PRO A 332 -33.12 -42.96 -56.07
C PRO A 332 -34.59 -42.59 -56.38
N ASP A 333 -34.89 -42.10 -57.58
CA ASP A 333 -36.20 -42.38 -58.17
C ASP A 333 -36.07 -42.76 -59.65
N GLN A 334 -36.68 -43.89 -59.96
CA GLN A 334 -36.78 -44.47 -61.29
C GLN A 334 -38.04 -43.95 -61.97
N LEU A 335 -37.96 -43.67 -63.27
CA LEU A 335 -39.02 -43.81 -64.28
C LEU A 335 -38.30 -43.65 -65.63
N ALA A 336 -37.93 -44.73 -66.31
CA ALA A 336 -38.79 -45.52 -67.18
C ALA A 336 -39.44 -44.68 -68.30
N ASP A 337 -38.78 -44.79 -69.47
CA ASP A 337 -39.38 -45.18 -70.75
C ASP A 337 -39.92 -44.12 -71.72
N VAL A 338 -39.75 -44.48 -73.00
CA VAL A 338 -40.42 -44.02 -74.24
C VAL A 338 -39.70 -42.98 -75.14
N ARG A 339 -39.08 -43.56 -76.19
CA ARG A 339 -38.78 -43.08 -77.56
C ARG A 339 -37.56 -42.19 -77.81
#